data_AF-A0AA35JFW7-F1
#
_entry.id   AF-A0AA35JFW7-F1
#
_cell.length_a   1.000
_cell.length_b   1.000
_cell.length_c   1.000
_cell.angle_alpha   90.00
_cell.angle_beta   90.00
_cell.angle_gamma   90.00
#
_symmetry.space_group_name_H-M   'P 1'
#
loop_
_entity.id
_entity.type
_entity.pdbx_description
1 polymer ?
#
loop_
_entity_poly.entity_id
_entity_poly.type
_entity_poly.pdbx_seq_one_letter_code
_entity_poly.pdbx_strand_id
1 'polypeptide(L)'
;MSDNISVFTDYILLFGSSGLAGRGTLENLLDINFYIKNVSDLQDKLDSLKEIKEDVVLNKHVFCINRRNVTEQKSFLKTIDYVNMKSITWKGGRYYLRSRTANDNGRETSSTDTFFYDNFEEGFIRGAAYEGQKGNFSFAYNQKQFSYSLHYACRKEESFGIKYNFTVTQLIIPPSESWPRLLSRIFSKEQKLEKFDIDNKTYVADKSLPSLRDIGTMVCTLGSTSARVRRTQVPNSFVDYHLVFSLAQEFANTTNKRLVVVTSFNNDLLMRTFEYFRIKAKLENDLEEALPNKLKELVILRPGPMCGQHGDPVNVKLDVQENPTFSERILYYPRYVLKYKKQYISEARKVGLRTKLSELIASSIYRMPGSALLGYSVPVSKVSYVTSLKAIEKRSKEAGPKVEMINSYQIDMIA
;
A
#
# COMPACT_ATOMS: atom_id res chain seq x y z
N MET A 1 -9.99 -36.78 -12.42
CA MET A 1 -11.02 -35.80 -12.02
C MET A 1 -10.27 -34.54 -11.68
N SER A 2 -10.47 -33.46 -12.42
CA SER A 2 -9.75 -32.20 -12.21
C SER A 2 -10.56 -31.32 -11.27
N ASP A 3 -10.06 -31.18 -10.04
CA ASP A 3 -10.62 -30.33 -8.99
C ASP A 3 -10.51 -28.86 -9.43
N ASN A 4 -11.64 -28.22 -9.74
CA ASN A 4 -11.67 -26.85 -10.25
C ASN A 4 -11.79 -25.87 -9.07
N ILE A 5 -10.71 -25.72 -8.30
CA ILE A 5 -10.55 -24.63 -7.34
C ILE A 5 -10.62 -23.31 -8.12
N SER A 6 -11.52 -22.40 -7.71
CA SER A 6 -11.65 -21.09 -8.35
C SER A 6 -10.56 -20.15 -7.81
N VAL A 7 -9.51 -19.95 -8.60
CA VAL A 7 -8.36 -19.11 -8.22
C VAL A 7 -8.41 -17.76 -8.94
N PHE A 8 -8.35 -16.68 -8.17
CA PHE A 8 -8.17 -15.32 -8.69
C PHE A 8 -6.87 -14.74 -8.18
N THR A 9 -6.10 -14.12 -9.07
CA THR A 9 -4.82 -13.49 -8.73
C THR A 9 -4.81 -12.03 -9.14
N ASP A 10 -4.53 -11.14 -8.19
CA ASP A 10 -4.35 -9.72 -8.44
C ASP A 10 -2.91 -9.30 -8.15
N TYR A 11 -2.33 -8.56 -9.08
CA TYR A 11 -1.00 -7.97 -8.96
C TYR A 11 -1.10 -6.45 -8.86
N ILE A 12 -0.46 -5.88 -7.84
CA ILE A 12 -0.40 -4.43 -7.59
C ILE A 12 1.06 -4.00 -7.54
N LEU A 13 1.43 -2.96 -8.30
CA LEU A 13 2.69 -2.25 -8.16
C LEU A 13 2.54 -1.05 -7.23
N LEU A 14 3.40 -0.94 -6.22
CA LEU A 14 3.40 0.17 -5.27
C LEU A 14 4.75 0.89 -5.28
N PHE A 15 4.71 2.18 -5.62
CA PHE A 15 5.84 3.09 -5.49
C PHE A 15 5.61 4.05 -4.31
N GLY A 16 6.65 4.23 -3.50
CA GLY A 16 6.58 5.11 -2.33
C GLY A 16 6.08 4.44 -1.06
N SER A 17 6.13 3.11 -0.96
CA SER A 17 5.69 2.34 0.23
C SER A 17 6.33 2.76 1.57
N SER A 18 7.49 3.42 1.55
CA SER A 18 8.14 4.00 2.75
C SER A 18 7.72 5.42 3.09
N GLY A 19 6.93 6.07 2.24
CA GLY A 19 6.39 7.41 2.45
C GLY A 19 5.23 7.41 3.46
N LEU A 20 4.85 8.61 3.91
CA LEU A 20 3.81 8.80 4.93
C LEU A 20 2.48 8.14 4.54
N ALA A 21 1.95 8.48 3.36
CA ALA A 21 0.74 7.85 2.82
C ALA A 21 1.00 6.43 2.30
N GLY A 22 2.15 6.20 1.64
CA GLY A 22 2.47 4.91 1.03
C GLY A 22 2.59 3.75 2.03
N ARG A 23 3.10 4.01 3.24
CA ARG A 23 3.16 3.02 4.32
C ARG A 23 1.76 2.56 4.72
N GLY A 24 0.86 3.51 5.00
CA GLY A 24 -0.53 3.18 5.33
C GLY A 24 -1.25 2.50 4.17
N THR A 25 -0.94 2.87 2.93
CA THR A 25 -1.51 2.23 1.74
C THR A 25 -1.10 0.76 1.66
N LEU A 26 0.19 0.47 1.86
CA LEU A 26 0.69 -0.91 1.92
C LEU A 26 0.03 -1.69 3.07
N GLU A 27 -0.02 -1.10 4.27
CA GLU A 27 -0.66 -1.71 5.45
C GLU A 27 -2.13 -2.07 5.17
N ASN A 28 -2.89 -1.22 4.49
CA ASN A 28 -4.29 -1.48 4.12
C ASN A 28 -4.43 -2.54 3.01
N LEU A 29 -3.53 -2.55 2.01
CA LEU A 29 -3.53 -3.57 0.93
C LEU A 29 -3.17 -4.98 1.43
N LEU A 30 -2.60 -5.06 2.63
CA LEU A 30 -2.22 -6.31 3.29
C LEU A 30 -3.13 -6.66 4.47
N ASP A 31 -4.16 -5.85 4.73
CA ASP A 31 -5.08 -6.02 5.84
C ASP A 31 -6.35 -6.78 5.41
N ILE A 32 -6.58 -7.97 5.98
CA ILE A 32 -7.79 -8.74 5.70
C ILE A 32 -9.07 -7.97 6.06
N ASN A 33 -9.05 -7.16 7.13
CA ASN A 33 -10.18 -6.35 7.55
C ASN A 33 -10.56 -5.29 6.52
N PHE A 34 -9.59 -4.84 5.73
CA PHE A 34 -9.82 -3.93 4.63
C PHE A 34 -10.65 -4.58 3.51
N TYR A 35 -10.35 -5.83 3.15
CA TYR A 35 -11.06 -6.55 2.08
C TYR A 35 -12.47 -6.99 2.49
N ILE A 36 -12.66 -7.48 3.72
CA ILE A 36 -13.98 -7.90 4.20
C ILE A 36 -14.94 -6.72 4.47
N LYS A 37 -14.40 -5.51 4.71
CA LYS A 37 -15.19 -4.27 4.77
C LYS A 37 -15.56 -3.75 3.38
N ASN A 38 -14.71 -4.01 2.38
CA ASN A 38 -14.85 -3.51 1.00
C ASN A 38 -15.04 -4.67 0.00
N VAL A 39 -16.21 -5.32 0.09
CA VAL A 39 -16.51 -6.56 -0.64
C VAL A 39 -16.74 -6.40 -2.15
N SER A 40 -16.62 -5.22 -2.76
CA SER A 40 -16.94 -5.02 -4.18
C SER A 40 -16.07 -5.87 -5.11
N ASP A 41 -14.75 -5.90 -4.89
CA ASP A 41 -13.84 -6.75 -5.67
C ASP A 41 -14.14 -8.24 -5.50
N LEU A 42 -14.52 -8.65 -4.28
CA LEU A 42 -14.90 -10.03 -4.00
C LEU A 42 -16.21 -10.40 -4.69
N GLN A 43 -17.20 -9.52 -4.59
CA GLN A 43 -18.52 -9.67 -5.18
C GLN A 43 -18.41 -9.88 -6.69
N ASP A 44 -17.64 -9.04 -7.38
CA ASP A 44 -17.42 -9.16 -8.83
C ASP A 44 -16.80 -10.50 -9.23
N LYS A 45 -15.86 -11.02 -8.42
CA LYS A 45 -15.22 -12.32 -8.68
C LYS A 45 -16.21 -13.46 -8.49
N LEU A 46 -16.99 -13.41 -7.42
CA LEU A 46 -17.99 -14.42 -7.14
C LEU A 46 -19.13 -14.39 -8.19
N ASP A 47 -19.51 -13.21 -8.67
CA ASP A 47 -20.51 -13.03 -9.75
C ASP A 47 -20.01 -13.57 -11.09
N SER A 48 -18.69 -13.64 -11.30
CA SER A 48 -18.09 -14.25 -12.49
C SER A 48 -18.11 -15.78 -12.47
N LEU A 49 -18.37 -16.40 -11.30
CA LEU A 49 -18.42 -17.84 -11.15
C LEU A 49 -19.82 -18.38 -11.45
N LYS A 50 -19.89 -19.45 -12.24
CA LYS A 50 -21.14 -20.18 -12.48
C LYS A 50 -21.56 -21.03 -11.27
N GLU A 51 -20.59 -21.55 -10.53
CA GLU A 51 -20.79 -22.45 -9.40
C GLU A 51 -19.58 -22.38 -8.46
N ILE A 52 -19.80 -22.60 -7.16
CA ILE A 52 -18.76 -22.72 -6.14
C ILE A 52 -18.80 -24.17 -5.66
N LYS A 53 -17.86 -25.00 -6.14
CA LYS A 53 -17.78 -26.43 -5.78
C LYS A 53 -16.88 -26.68 -4.58
N GLU A 54 -15.89 -25.83 -4.38
CA GLU A 54 -14.88 -25.88 -3.32
C GLU A 54 -14.55 -24.46 -2.85
N ASP A 55 -13.47 -24.30 -2.08
CA ASP A 55 -12.98 -23.01 -1.62
C ASP A 55 -12.56 -22.09 -2.78
N VAL A 56 -12.87 -20.80 -2.63
CA VAL A 56 -12.41 -19.75 -3.54
C VAL A 56 -11.08 -19.22 -3.05
N VAL A 57 -10.05 -19.23 -3.91
CA VAL A 57 -8.71 -18.75 -3.55
C VAL A 57 -8.45 -17.38 -4.17
N LEU A 58 -8.04 -16.44 -3.34
CA LEU A 58 -7.75 -15.05 -3.70
C LEU A 58 -6.29 -14.74 -3.40
N ASN A 59 -5.46 -14.71 -4.43
CA ASN A 59 -4.05 -14.37 -4.33
C ASN A 59 -3.88 -12.87 -4.56
N LYS A 60 -3.35 -12.16 -3.56
CA LYS A 60 -3.07 -10.73 -3.57
C LYS A 60 -1.56 -10.54 -3.52
N HIS A 61 -0.98 -10.07 -4.63
CA HIS A 61 0.45 -9.83 -4.74
C HIS A 61 0.73 -8.32 -4.83
N VAL A 62 1.49 -7.79 -3.87
CA VAL A 62 1.90 -6.39 -3.83
C VAL A 62 3.41 -6.31 -4.04
N PHE A 63 3.84 -5.74 -5.18
CA PHE A 63 5.24 -5.50 -5.49
C PHE A 63 5.60 -4.06 -5.13
N CYS A 64 6.49 -3.89 -4.16
CA CYS A 64 6.98 -2.58 -3.74
C CYS A 64 8.36 -2.33 -4.34
N ILE A 65 8.56 -1.21 -5.03
CA ILE A 65 9.89 -0.81 -5.51
C ILE A 65 10.43 0.31 -4.64
N ASN A 66 11.55 0.05 -3.97
CA ASN A 66 12.14 0.92 -2.95
C ASN A 66 13.64 1.14 -3.20
N ARG A 67 14.16 2.30 -2.77
CA ARG A 67 15.62 2.57 -2.84
C ARG A 67 16.42 1.83 -1.76
N ARG A 68 15.76 1.40 -0.68
CA ARG A 68 16.36 0.78 0.50
C ARG A 68 15.39 -0.25 1.07
N ASN A 69 15.93 -1.19 1.83
CA ASN A 69 15.11 -2.12 2.62
C ASN A 69 14.23 -1.32 3.58
N VAL A 70 12.94 -1.66 3.62
CA VAL A 70 11.98 -1.11 4.58
C VAL A 70 11.70 -2.21 5.59
N THR A 71 12.37 -2.14 6.73
CA THR A 71 12.17 -3.11 7.83
C THR A 71 10.77 -2.91 8.40
N GLU A 72 9.84 -3.77 8.02
CA GLU A 72 8.48 -3.77 8.56
C GLU A 72 8.51 -4.40 9.95
N GLN A 73 8.61 -3.55 10.97
CA GLN A 73 8.65 -3.98 12.37
C GLN A 73 7.31 -4.55 12.88
N LYS A 74 6.22 -4.42 12.10
CA LYS A 74 4.88 -4.87 12.50
C LYS A 74 4.51 -6.11 11.71
N SER A 75 3.95 -7.11 12.40
CA SER A 75 3.24 -8.19 11.75
C SER A 75 2.07 -7.62 10.94
N PHE A 76 1.93 -8.05 9.70
CA PHE A 76 0.73 -7.80 8.89
C PHE A 76 -0.45 -8.66 9.32
N LEU A 77 -0.20 -9.65 10.17
CA LEU A 77 -1.25 -10.50 10.68
C LEU A 77 -2.11 -9.69 11.66
N LYS A 78 -3.41 -9.60 11.36
CA LYS A 78 -4.37 -8.88 12.18
C LYS A 78 -5.49 -9.82 12.59
N THR A 79 -5.99 -9.62 13.80
CA THR A 79 -7.24 -10.26 14.23
C THR A 79 -8.38 -9.79 13.34
N ILE A 80 -9.22 -10.72 12.94
CA ILE A 80 -10.39 -10.47 12.10
C ILE A 80 -11.45 -9.71 12.91
N ASP A 81 -11.91 -8.56 12.40
CA ASP A 81 -12.95 -7.72 13.02
C ASP A 81 -14.34 -8.14 12.53
N TYR A 82 -14.96 -9.08 13.25
CA TYR A 82 -16.31 -9.60 12.96
C TYR A 82 -17.44 -8.58 13.11
N VAL A 83 -17.19 -7.39 13.67
CA VAL A 83 -18.25 -6.40 13.94
C VAL A 83 -18.55 -5.55 12.70
N ASN A 84 -17.54 -5.18 11.91
CA ASN A 84 -17.65 -4.18 10.85
C ASN A 84 -17.68 -4.75 9.43
N MET A 85 -18.16 -5.98 9.25
CA MET A 85 -18.12 -6.70 7.98
C MET A 85 -19.35 -6.47 7.11
N LYS A 86 -19.15 -6.47 5.78
CA LYS A 86 -20.26 -6.45 4.82
C LYS A 86 -20.64 -7.87 4.39
N SER A 87 -21.94 -8.10 4.20
CA SER A 87 -22.43 -9.35 3.61
C SER A 87 -22.12 -9.42 2.12
N ILE A 88 -21.98 -10.63 1.60
CA ILE A 88 -21.85 -10.91 0.17
C ILE A 88 -23.21 -11.41 -0.34
N THR A 89 -23.57 -11.06 -1.57
CA THR A 89 -24.78 -11.60 -2.20
C THR A 89 -24.38 -12.57 -3.30
N TRP A 90 -24.85 -13.81 -3.30
CA TRP A 90 -24.51 -14.76 -4.35
C TRP A 90 -25.73 -15.62 -4.70
N LYS A 91 -26.06 -15.74 -6.00
CA LYS A 91 -27.29 -16.35 -6.55
C LYS A 91 -28.55 -16.09 -5.71
N GLY A 92 -28.75 -14.85 -5.28
CA GLY A 92 -29.92 -14.43 -4.49
C GLY A 92 -29.84 -14.74 -2.99
N GLY A 93 -28.84 -15.51 -2.53
CA GLY A 93 -28.53 -15.71 -1.12
C GLY A 93 -27.65 -14.60 -0.56
N ARG A 94 -27.83 -14.25 0.72
CA ARG A 94 -26.98 -13.29 1.44
C ARG A 94 -26.12 -14.02 2.45
N TYR A 95 -24.80 -14.01 2.22
CA TYR A 95 -23.82 -14.73 3.00
C TYR A 95 -23.12 -13.79 3.98
N TYR A 96 -22.94 -14.27 5.21
CA TYR A 96 -22.28 -13.57 6.30
C TYR A 96 -21.05 -14.34 6.74
N LEU A 97 -20.01 -13.65 7.13
CA LEU A 97 -18.84 -14.31 7.70
C LEU A 97 -19.23 -14.91 9.06
N ARG A 98 -18.97 -16.21 9.25
CA ARG A 98 -19.18 -16.85 10.55
C ARG A 98 -18.03 -16.50 11.49
N SER A 99 -18.37 -15.96 12.66
CA SER A 99 -17.44 -15.92 13.80
C SER A 99 -17.21 -17.35 14.25
N ARG A 100 -15.95 -17.76 14.43
CA ARG A 100 -15.66 -18.96 15.22
C ARG A 100 -16.20 -18.69 16.63
N THR A 101 -17.26 -19.38 17.03
CA THR A 101 -17.67 -19.37 18.44
C THR A 101 -16.74 -20.33 19.17
N ALA A 102 -16.34 -19.98 20.40
CA ALA A 102 -15.44 -20.78 21.24
C ALA A 102 -15.97 -22.18 21.61
N ASN A 103 -17.12 -22.60 21.06
CA ASN A 103 -17.81 -23.86 21.33
C ASN A 103 -17.64 -24.93 20.23
N ASP A 104 -16.88 -24.67 19.15
CA ASP A 104 -16.41 -25.75 18.28
C ASP A 104 -15.24 -26.49 18.96
N ASN A 105 -15.56 -27.16 20.08
CA ASN A 105 -14.65 -27.98 20.88
C ASN A 105 -14.39 -29.35 20.24
N GLY A 106 -13.92 -29.35 18.99
CA GLY A 106 -13.07 -30.40 18.46
C GLY A 106 -11.63 -29.94 18.66
N ARG A 107 -10.87 -30.63 19.50
CA ARG A 107 -9.45 -30.33 19.76
C ARG A 107 -8.64 -30.27 18.46
N GLU A 108 -8.44 -29.06 17.95
CA GLU A 108 -7.24 -28.69 17.19
C GLU A 108 -6.55 -27.57 17.97
N THR A 109 -5.55 -27.98 18.74
CA THR A 109 -4.57 -27.11 19.35
C THR A 109 -3.97 -26.18 18.29
N SER A 110 -4.06 -24.86 18.50
CA SER A 110 -3.41 -23.79 17.72
C SER A 110 -3.66 -23.77 16.20
N SER A 111 -4.60 -22.92 15.75
CA SER A 111 -4.66 -22.25 14.43
C SER A 111 -4.05 -23.01 13.23
N THR A 112 -4.77 -24.00 12.69
CA THR A 112 -4.33 -24.83 11.55
C THR A 112 -4.62 -24.25 10.15
N ASP A 113 -5.33 -23.12 10.01
CA ASP A 113 -5.68 -22.56 8.69
C ASP A 113 -5.07 -21.18 8.38
N THR A 114 -4.15 -20.70 9.21
CA THR A 114 -3.40 -19.46 8.97
C THR A 114 -1.95 -19.84 8.72
N PHE A 115 -1.61 -20.21 7.48
CA PHE A 115 -0.21 -20.48 7.14
C PHE A 115 0.56 -19.16 7.10
N PHE A 116 1.61 -19.11 7.91
CA PHE A 116 2.49 -17.95 8.05
C PHE A 116 3.93 -18.38 7.79
N TYR A 117 4.53 -17.80 6.75
CA TYR A 117 5.98 -17.78 6.59
C TYR A 117 6.43 -16.36 6.95
N ASP A 118 6.94 -16.18 8.17
CA ASP A 118 7.59 -14.92 8.59
C ASP A 118 9.03 -14.80 8.09
N ASN A 119 9.49 -15.77 7.30
CA ASN A 119 10.87 -15.76 6.85
C ASN A 119 10.97 -14.67 5.79
N PHE A 120 11.73 -13.62 6.10
CA PHE A 120 12.26 -12.72 5.09
C PHE A 120 13.07 -13.57 4.12
N GLU A 121 12.48 -13.87 2.97
CA GLU A 121 13.23 -14.47 1.89
C GLU A 121 14.03 -13.36 1.23
N GLU A 122 15.29 -13.26 1.64
CA GLU A 122 16.27 -12.40 0.98
C GLU A 122 16.83 -13.14 -0.24
N GLY A 123 16.86 -12.46 -1.37
CA GLY A 123 17.39 -13.04 -2.58
C GLY A 123 17.79 -11.99 -3.60
N PHE A 124 18.22 -12.44 -4.77
CA PHE A 124 18.60 -11.57 -5.88
C PHE A 124 17.75 -11.85 -7.11
N ILE A 125 17.57 -10.84 -7.95
CA ILE A 125 17.08 -11.01 -9.32
C ILE A 125 18.24 -10.75 -10.26
N ARG A 126 18.61 -11.74 -11.08
CA ARG A 126 19.64 -11.61 -12.10
C ARG A 126 19.00 -11.59 -13.48
N GLY A 127 19.02 -10.42 -14.13
CA GLY A 127 18.61 -10.32 -15.52
C GLY A 127 19.68 -10.86 -16.46
N ALA A 128 19.32 -11.82 -17.33
CA ALA A 128 20.13 -12.17 -18.49
C ALA A 128 20.19 -10.99 -19.48
N ALA A 129 21.33 -10.85 -20.18
CA ALA A 129 21.47 -9.87 -21.25
C ALA A 129 20.48 -10.20 -22.38
N TYR A 130 19.54 -9.30 -22.63
CA TYR A 130 18.67 -9.39 -23.81
C TYR A 130 19.43 -8.79 -25.00
N GLU A 131 19.40 -9.48 -26.15
CA GLU A 131 20.04 -9.01 -27.38
C GLU A 131 19.61 -7.57 -27.68
N GLY A 132 20.57 -6.63 -27.61
CA GLY A 132 20.35 -5.21 -27.94
C GLY A 132 20.67 -4.21 -26.83
N GLN A 133 20.75 -4.59 -25.56
CA GLN A 133 21.14 -3.66 -24.48
C GLN A 133 22.13 -4.28 -23.48
N LYS A 134 23.37 -3.77 -23.48
CA LYS A 134 24.42 -4.12 -22.51
C LYS A 134 23.98 -3.77 -21.09
N GLY A 135 23.80 -4.79 -20.24
CA GLY A 135 23.72 -4.60 -18.80
C GLY A 135 23.03 -5.75 -18.08
N ASN A 136 23.82 -6.54 -17.34
CA ASN A 136 23.32 -7.38 -16.26
C ASN A 136 22.84 -6.45 -15.14
N PHE A 137 21.66 -6.69 -14.61
CA PHE A 137 21.19 -6.01 -13.40
C PHE A 137 21.00 -7.05 -12.30
N SER A 138 21.44 -6.71 -11.10
CA SER A 138 21.26 -7.49 -9.88
C SER A 138 20.76 -6.56 -8.79
N PHE A 139 19.69 -6.95 -8.12
CA PHE A 139 19.17 -6.22 -6.97
C PHE A 139 18.58 -7.19 -5.94
N ALA A 140 18.63 -6.77 -4.69
CA ALA A 140 18.08 -7.54 -3.58
C ALA A 140 16.54 -7.44 -3.56
N TYR A 141 15.89 -8.50 -3.11
CA TYR A 141 14.47 -8.46 -2.78
C TYR A 141 14.22 -9.09 -1.41
N ASN A 142 13.10 -8.68 -0.81
CA ASN A 142 12.55 -9.29 0.39
C ASN A 142 11.11 -9.70 0.12
N GLN A 143 10.73 -10.92 0.50
CA GLN A 143 9.36 -11.39 0.34
C GLN A 143 8.77 -11.85 1.67
N LYS A 144 7.47 -11.60 1.84
CA LYS A 144 6.66 -12.11 2.95
C LYS A 144 5.32 -12.64 2.43
N GLN A 145 4.89 -13.78 2.96
CA GLN A 145 3.66 -14.46 2.55
C GLN A 145 2.84 -14.88 3.77
N PHE A 146 1.53 -14.65 3.74
CA PHE A 146 0.60 -15.05 4.80
C PHE A 146 -0.80 -15.27 4.23
N SER A 147 -1.61 -16.05 4.92
CA SER A 147 -2.95 -16.41 4.44
C SER A 147 -4.02 -16.37 5.52
N TYR A 148 -5.27 -16.16 5.11
CA TYR A 148 -6.46 -16.27 5.95
C TYR A 148 -7.49 -17.14 5.28
N SER A 149 -8.08 -18.07 6.02
CA SER A 149 -9.23 -18.85 5.58
C SER A 149 -10.50 -18.33 6.26
N LEU A 150 -11.47 -17.91 5.45
CA LEU A 150 -12.70 -17.26 5.88
C LEU A 150 -13.91 -18.12 5.47
N HIS A 151 -14.83 -18.38 6.39
CA HIS A 151 -16.04 -19.17 6.12
C HIS A 151 -17.28 -18.28 6.04
N TYR A 152 -17.92 -18.27 4.87
CA TYR A 152 -19.15 -17.54 4.61
C TYR A 152 -20.34 -18.50 4.62
N ALA A 153 -21.42 -18.11 5.27
CA ALA A 153 -22.63 -18.93 5.35
C ALA A 153 -23.91 -18.11 5.11
N CYS A 154 -24.86 -18.74 4.43
CA CYS A 154 -26.23 -18.27 4.23
C CYS A 154 -27.15 -19.26 4.95
N ARG A 155 -27.83 -18.82 6.02
CA ARG A 155 -28.69 -19.68 6.86
C ARG A 155 -27.91 -20.90 7.42
N LYS A 156 -28.61 -22.01 7.72
CA LYS A 156 -28.02 -23.20 8.36
C LYS A 156 -27.33 -24.18 7.40
N GLU A 157 -27.58 -24.11 6.09
CA GLU A 157 -27.27 -25.22 5.17
C GLU A 157 -26.27 -24.88 4.04
N GLU A 158 -26.14 -23.62 3.62
CA GLU A 158 -25.20 -23.25 2.55
C GLU A 158 -24.01 -22.46 3.09
N SER A 159 -22.79 -22.95 2.84
CA SER A 159 -21.56 -22.26 3.18
C SER A 159 -20.44 -22.57 2.21
N PHE A 160 -19.52 -21.63 2.06
CA PHE A 160 -18.29 -21.83 1.29
C PHE A 160 -17.11 -21.12 1.97
N GLY A 161 -15.91 -21.65 1.76
CA GLY A 161 -14.67 -21.06 2.23
C GLY A 161 -14.07 -20.10 1.18
N ILE A 162 -13.42 -19.05 1.67
CA ILE A 162 -12.60 -18.15 0.87
C ILE A 162 -11.23 -18.07 1.52
N LYS A 163 -10.20 -18.46 0.77
CA LYS A 163 -8.81 -18.36 1.20
C LYS A 163 -8.15 -17.13 0.58
N TYR A 164 -7.77 -16.17 1.42
CA TYR A 164 -6.97 -15.02 1.03
C TYR A 164 -5.50 -15.32 1.23
N ASN A 165 -4.70 -15.25 0.17
CA ASN A 165 -3.25 -15.34 0.24
C ASN A 165 -2.65 -13.98 -0.08
N PHE A 166 -1.89 -13.41 0.84
CA PHE A 166 -1.17 -12.16 0.66
C PHE A 166 0.31 -12.44 0.44
N THR A 167 0.88 -11.85 -0.59
CA THR A 167 2.30 -11.85 -0.87
C THR A 167 2.76 -10.41 -1.06
N VAL A 168 3.71 -9.97 -0.25
CA VAL A 168 4.40 -8.70 -0.48
C VAL A 168 5.84 -8.98 -0.88
N THR A 169 6.27 -8.36 -1.97
CA THR A 169 7.64 -8.47 -2.48
C THR A 169 8.23 -7.07 -2.59
N GLN A 170 9.22 -6.76 -1.76
CA GLN A 170 9.95 -5.50 -1.81
C GLN A 170 11.21 -5.65 -2.67
N LEU A 171 11.26 -5.00 -3.82
CA LEU A 171 12.43 -4.92 -4.70
C LEU A 171 13.28 -3.71 -4.30
N ILE A 172 14.55 -3.94 -3.96
CA ILE A 172 15.47 -2.92 -3.46
C ILE A 172 16.38 -2.46 -4.60
N ILE A 173 15.97 -1.39 -5.29
CA ILE A 173 16.67 -0.81 -6.43
C ILE A 173 17.09 0.62 -6.06
N PRO A 174 18.34 0.85 -5.58
CA PRO A 174 18.78 2.16 -5.11
C PRO A 174 18.65 3.32 -6.14
N PRO A 175 19.06 3.15 -7.42
CA PRO A 175 18.97 4.23 -8.40
C PRO A 175 17.56 4.32 -8.99
N SER A 176 16.78 5.30 -8.54
CA SER A 176 15.39 5.49 -9.02
C SER A 176 15.28 5.92 -10.48
N GLU A 177 16.33 6.49 -11.05
CA GLU A 177 16.45 6.86 -12.45
C GLU A 177 16.31 5.65 -13.37
N SER A 178 16.68 4.47 -12.88
CA SER A 178 16.61 3.23 -13.64
C SER A 178 15.24 2.55 -13.58
N TRP A 179 14.37 2.92 -12.62
CA TRP A 179 13.13 2.18 -12.37
C TRP A 179 12.21 2.07 -13.59
N PRO A 180 11.94 3.14 -14.36
CA PRO A 180 11.08 3.02 -15.55
C PRO A 180 11.61 2.00 -16.56
N ARG A 181 12.92 2.08 -16.87
CA ARG A 181 13.57 1.19 -17.84
C ARG A 181 13.65 -0.26 -17.35
N LEU A 182 13.79 -0.46 -16.05
CA LEU A 182 13.86 -1.79 -15.45
C LEU A 182 12.47 -2.44 -15.34
N LEU A 183 11.39 -1.67 -15.30
CA LEU A 183 10.06 -2.20 -15.00
C LEU A 183 9.63 -3.30 -15.98
N SER A 184 9.76 -3.05 -17.28
CA SER A 184 9.45 -4.04 -18.32
C SER A 184 10.39 -5.25 -18.33
N ARG A 185 11.64 -5.06 -17.90
CA ARG A 185 12.65 -6.13 -17.80
C ARG A 185 12.42 -7.03 -16.60
N ILE A 186 12.04 -6.47 -15.46
CA ILE A 186 11.78 -7.19 -14.21
C ILE A 186 10.50 -8.01 -14.36
N PHE A 187 9.45 -7.42 -14.92
CA PHE A 187 8.16 -8.06 -15.11
C PHE A 187 8.02 -8.59 -16.54
N SER A 188 8.94 -9.46 -16.95
CA SER A 188 8.95 -10.08 -18.29
C SER A 188 8.36 -11.49 -18.34
N LYS A 189 7.88 -12.05 -17.21
CA LYS A 189 7.54 -13.48 -17.02
C LYS A 189 8.74 -14.43 -16.96
N GLU A 190 9.84 -14.09 -17.63
CA GLU A 190 11.05 -14.90 -17.70
C GLU A 190 11.94 -14.73 -16.46
N GLN A 191 11.91 -13.55 -15.85
CA GLN A 191 12.69 -13.28 -14.64
C GLN A 191 12.21 -14.14 -13.48
N LYS A 192 13.15 -14.84 -12.85
CA LYS A 192 12.92 -15.64 -11.65
C LYS A 192 13.55 -14.98 -10.44
N LEU A 193 12.86 -15.09 -9.32
CA LEU A 193 13.41 -14.79 -8.01
C LEU A 193 14.40 -15.90 -7.66
N GLU A 194 15.64 -15.54 -7.36
CA GLU A 194 16.62 -16.49 -6.82
C GLU A 194 16.59 -16.40 -5.30
N LYS A 195 16.34 -17.51 -4.61
CA LYS A 195 16.39 -17.62 -3.15
C LYS A 195 17.70 -18.27 -2.74
N PHE A 196 18.30 -17.80 -1.66
CA PHE A 196 19.46 -18.46 -1.09
C PHE A 196 19.03 -19.72 -0.33
N ASP A 197 19.46 -20.88 -0.82
CA ASP A 197 19.32 -22.16 -0.14
C ASP A 197 20.45 -22.30 0.89
N ILE A 198 20.08 -22.34 2.16
CA ILE A 198 21.03 -22.42 3.29
C ILE A 198 21.73 -23.78 3.29
N ASP A 199 21.01 -24.85 2.96
CA ASP A 199 21.50 -26.23 3.04
C ASP A 199 22.51 -26.50 1.93
N ASN A 200 22.22 -26.02 0.72
CA ASN A 200 23.10 -26.19 -0.44
C ASN A 200 24.10 -25.04 -0.64
N LYS A 201 23.99 -23.95 0.13
CA LYS A 201 24.77 -22.70 -0.02
C LYS A 201 24.76 -22.15 -1.45
N THR A 202 23.67 -22.38 -2.19
CA THR A 202 23.51 -21.95 -3.58
C THR A 202 22.23 -21.13 -3.75
N TYR A 203 22.18 -20.35 -4.82
CA TYR A 203 20.97 -19.65 -5.21
C TYR A 203 20.13 -20.58 -6.09
N VAL A 204 18.90 -20.84 -5.67
CA VAL A 204 17.94 -21.67 -6.40
C VAL A 204 16.83 -20.77 -6.92
N ALA A 205 16.44 -20.97 -8.18
CA ALA A 205 15.31 -20.25 -8.76
C ALA A 205 14.01 -20.73 -8.11
N ASP A 206 13.26 -19.80 -7.52
CA ASP A 206 11.99 -20.07 -6.84
C ASP A 206 10.81 -19.77 -7.79
N LYS A 207 10.27 -18.54 -7.73
CA LYS A 207 9.09 -18.13 -8.50
C LYS A 207 9.44 -17.16 -9.62
N SER A 208 8.77 -17.31 -10.76
CA SER A 208 8.81 -16.29 -11.81
C SER A 208 7.96 -15.08 -11.45
N LEU A 209 8.45 -13.89 -11.78
CA LEU A 209 7.67 -12.66 -11.67
C LEU A 209 6.61 -12.62 -12.79
N PRO A 210 5.43 -12.01 -12.57
CA PRO A 210 4.41 -11.89 -13.61
C PRO A 210 4.87 -10.98 -14.76
N SER A 211 4.20 -11.05 -15.91
CA SER A 211 4.42 -10.05 -16.96
C SER A 211 3.87 -8.70 -16.51
N LEU A 212 4.47 -7.60 -16.96
CA LEU A 212 3.98 -6.25 -16.70
C LEU A 212 2.54 -6.10 -17.23
N ARG A 213 2.16 -6.84 -18.27
CA ARG A 213 0.79 -6.86 -18.83
C ARG A 213 -0.24 -7.43 -17.86
N ASP A 214 0.17 -8.36 -17.00
CA ASP A 214 -0.71 -9.02 -16.03
C ASP A 214 -0.95 -8.16 -14.78
N ILE A 215 -0.12 -7.12 -14.59
CA ILE A 215 -0.24 -6.19 -13.48
C ILE A 215 -1.32 -5.15 -13.80
N GLY A 216 -2.50 -5.34 -13.22
CA GLY A 216 -3.68 -4.51 -13.46
C GLY A 216 -3.63 -3.13 -12.80
N THR A 217 -2.93 -2.97 -11.67
CA THR A 217 -2.98 -1.74 -10.88
C THR A 217 -1.58 -1.24 -10.49
N MET A 218 -1.33 0.06 -10.70
CA MET A 218 -0.17 0.76 -10.15
C MET A 218 -0.64 1.85 -9.19
N VAL A 219 -0.02 1.91 -8.03
CA VAL A 219 -0.21 2.93 -7.01
C VAL A 219 1.09 3.71 -6.84
N CYS A 220 1.03 5.02 -7.04
CA CYS A 220 2.16 5.91 -6.87
C CYS A 220 1.91 6.92 -5.76
N THR A 221 2.66 6.76 -4.67
CA THR A 221 2.67 7.67 -3.50
C THR A 221 4.03 8.36 -3.35
N LEU A 222 4.80 8.43 -4.45
CA LEU A 222 6.11 9.07 -4.45
C LEU A 222 5.97 10.57 -4.20
N GLY A 223 6.76 11.05 -3.25
CA GLY A 223 6.90 12.45 -2.93
C GLY A 223 8.30 12.76 -2.44
N SER A 224 8.78 13.96 -2.77
CA SER A 224 10.01 14.50 -2.18
C SER A 224 9.69 15.55 -1.13
N THR A 225 10.52 15.61 -0.08
CA THR A 225 10.46 16.67 0.92
C THR A 225 11.70 17.54 0.80
N SER A 226 11.60 18.82 1.17
CA SER A 226 12.75 19.75 1.09
C SER A 226 13.96 19.26 1.89
N ALA A 227 13.73 18.55 3.00
CA ALA A 227 14.79 17.93 3.80
C ALA A 227 15.49 16.78 3.03
N ARG A 228 14.73 16.01 2.24
CA ARG A 228 15.25 14.92 1.42
C ARG A 228 16.07 15.45 0.24
N VAL A 229 15.59 16.48 -0.45
CA VAL A 229 16.35 17.16 -1.53
C VAL A 229 17.73 17.58 -1.05
N ARG A 230 17.81 18.25 0.10
CA ARG A 230 19.08 18.71 0.67
C ARG A 230 20.05 17.57 0.97
N ARG A 231 19.54 16.40 1.35
CA ARG A 231 20.39 15.23 1.65
C ARG A 231 20.79 14.45 0.42
N THR A 232 19.91 14.31 -0.56
CA THR A 232 20.14 13.46 -1.73
C THR A 232 20.66 14.23 -2.94
N GLN A 233 20.61 15.58 -2.93
CA GLN A 233 20.93 16.45 -4.06
C GLN A 233 20.12 16.13 -5.34
N VAL A 234 19.00 15.43 -5.18
CA VAL A 234 18.07 15.11 -6.27
C VAL A 234 16.98 16.17 -6.30
N PRO A 235 16.74 16.86 -7.44
CA PRO A 235 15.70 17.87 -7.54
C PRO A 235 14.31 17.32 -7.23
N ASN A 236 13.44 18.14 -6.63
CA ASN A 236 12.03 17.80 -6.43
C ASN A 236 11.34 17.45 -7.75
N SER A 237 11.62 18.21 -8.82
CA SER A 237 11.06 17.99 -10.16
C SER A 237 11.33 16.59 -10.71
N PHE A 238 12.47 15.99 -10.36
CA PHE A 238 12.79 14.64 -10.78
C PHE A 238 11.84 13.62 -10.13
N VAL A 239 11.69 13.66 -8.81
CA VAL A 239 10.87 12.68 -8.08
C VAL A 239 9.39 12.95 -8.27
N ASP A 240 8.96 14.22 -8.17
CA ASP A 240 7.55 14.60 -8.15
C ASP A 240 6.90 14.66 -9.52
N TYR A 241 7.70 14.71 -10.61
CA TYR A 241 7.21 14.77 -11.98
C TYR A 241 7.87 13.72 -12.88
N HIS A 242 9.17 13.84 -13.19
CA HIS A 242 9.80 13.02 -14.24
C HIS A 242 9.71 11.52 -13.96
N LEU A 243 10.05 11.09 -12.74
CA LEU A 243 10.01 9.70 -12.34
C LEU A 243 8.59 9.14 -12.38
N VAL A 244 7.61 9.86 -11.81
CA VAL A 244 6.21 9.41 -11.77
C VAL A 244 5.63 9.30 -13.18
N PHE A 245 5.88 10.31 -14.01
CA PHE A 245 5.39 10.32 -15.39
C PHE A 245 6.00 9.20 -16.23
N SER A 246 7.33 9.00 -16.17
CA SER A 246 7.98 7.90 -16.88
C SER A 246 7.54 6.53 -16.40
N LEU A 247 7.34 6.34 -15.09
CA LEU A 247 6.77 5.09 -14.56
C LEU A 247 5.35 4.85 -15.08
N ALA A 248 4.52 5.90 -15.14
CA ALA A 248 3.16 5.80 -15.65
C ALA A 248 3.13 5.44 -17.14
N GLN A 249 4.02 6.02 -17.95
CA GLN A 249 4.14 5.71 -19.37
C GLN A 249 4.55 4.25 -19.61
N GLU A 250 5.56 3.77 -18.89
CA GLU A 250 6.03 2.37 -18.99
C GLU A 250 4.97 1.38 -18.47
N PHE A 251 4.27 1.73 -17.40
CA PHE A 251 3.19 0.91 -16.87
C PHE A 251 1.99 0.83 -17.83
N ALA A 252 1.65 1.91 -18.52
CA ALA A 252 0.51 1.99 -19.45
C ALA A 252 0.75 1.26 -20.79
N ASN A 253 1.26 0.03 -20.73
CA ASN A 253 1.54 -0.83 -21.87
C ASN A 253 0.31 -1.57 -22.43
N THR A 254 -0.80 -1.61 -21.67
CA THR A 254 -2.07 -2.25 -22.06
C THR A 254 -3.24 -1.43 -21.52
N THR A 255 -4.38 -1.46 -22.23
CA THR A 255 -5.56 -0.63 -21.94
C THR A 255 -6.32 -1.02 -20.66
N ASN A 256 -6.22 -2.27 -20.18
CA ASN A 256 -6.96 -2.73 -19.00
C ASN A 256 -6.22 -2.46 -17.68
N LYS A 257 -5.65 -1.25 -17.55
CA LYS A 257 -4.82 -0.88 -16.40
C LYS A 257 -5.39 0.29 -15.63
N ARG A 258 -5.15 0.26 -14.32
CA ARG A 258 -5.49 1.32 -13.39
C ARG A 258 -4.25 1.97 -12.84
N LEU A 259 -4.27 3.30 -12.82
CA LEU A 259 -3.24 4.11 -12.18
C LEU A 259 -3.87 4.94 -11.06
N VAL A 260 -3.40 4.78 -9.83
CA VAL A 260 -3.74 5.63 -8.68
C VAL A 260 -2.52 6.47 -8.30
N VAL A 261 -2.61 7.79 -8.39
CA VAL A 261 -1.53 8.71 -8.05
C VAL A 261 -1.97 9.63 -6.92
N VAL A 262 -1.12 9.78 -5.91
CA VAL A 262 -1.29 10.77 -4.85
C VAL A 262 -0.43 11.99 -5.16
N THR A 263 -1.07 13.13 -5.36
CA THR A 263 -0.43 14.42 -5.64
C THR A 263 -0.57 15.33 -4.41
N SER A 264 -1.12 16.52 -4.60
CA SER A 264 -1.40 17.50 -3.55
C SER A 264 -2.58 18.34 -3.95
N PHE A 265 -3.28 18.90 -2.98
CA PHE A 265 -4.26 19.96 -3.24
C PHE A 265 -3.63 21.05 -4.10
N ASN A 266 -4.44 21.63 -4.99
CA ASN A 266 -3.96 22.60 -5.95
C ASN A 266 -4.97 23.74 -6.09
N ASN A 267 -4.47 24.97 -6.06
CA ASN A 267 -5.24 26.20 -6.28
C ASN A 267 -4.41 27.13 -7.17
N ASP A 268 -5.06 27.90 -8.05
CA ASP A 268 -4.40 28.77 -9.03
C ASP A 268 -3.37 29.73 -8.40
N LEU A 269 -3.69 30.27 -7.22
CA LEU A 269 -2.79 31.14 -6.47
C LEU A 269 -1.50 30.41 -6.07
N LEU A 270 -1.61 29.18 -5.55
CA LEU A 270 -0.47 28.40 -5.08
C LEU A 270 0.41 27.90 -6.23
N MET A 271 -0.19 27.60 -7.39
CA MET A 271 0.56 27.27 -8.61
C MET A 271 1.44 28.42 -9.08
N ARG A 272 0.96 29.66 -8.94
CA ARG A 272 1.69 30.86 -9.36
C ARG A 272 2.84 31.19 -8.42
N THR A 273 2.66 30.95 -7.12
CA THR A 273 3.64 31.37 -6.10
C THR A 273 4.65 30.28 -5.73
N PHE A 274 4.26 29.01 -5.77
CA PHE A 274 5.10 27.91 -5.29
C PHE A 274 5.36 26.88 -6.38
N GLU A 275 6.64 26.68 -6.68
CA GLU A 275 7.11 25.71 -7.67
C GLU A 275 6.61 24.28 -7.40
N TYR A 276 6.50 23.88 -6.13
CA TYR A 276 5.99 22.56 -5.74
C TYR A 276 4.60 22.27 -6.33
N PHE A 277 3.65 23.18 -6.15
CA PHE A 277 2.28 23.00 -6.65
C PHE A 277 2.23 23.10 -8.18
N ARG A 278 3.05 23.96 -8.78
CA ARG A 278 3.19 24.06 -10.25
C ARG A 278 3.65 22.74 -10.88
N ILE A 279 4.64 22.07 -10.27
CA ILE A 279 5.15 20.78 -10.76
C ILE A 279 4.09 19.68 -10.65
N LYS A 280 3.37 19.60 -9.51
CA LYS A 280 2.29 18.61 -9.32
C LYS A 280 1.12 18.85 -10.28
N ALA A 281 0.73 20.11 -10.47
CA ALA A 281 -0.29 20.48 -11.47
C ALA A 281 0.11 20.09 -12.89
N LYS A 282 1.38 20.32 -13.25
CA LYS A 282 1.92 19.90 -14.54
C LYS A 282 1.85 18.38 -14.71
N LEU A 283 2.22 17.61 -13.67
CA LEU A 283 2.11 16.16 -13.70
C LEU A 283 0.67 15.73 -13.97
N GLU A 284 -0.31 16.32 -13.28
CA GLU A 284 -1.73 15.98 -13.44
C GLU A 284 -2.20 16.21 -14.88
N ASN A 285 -1.93 17.40 -15.42
CA ASN A 285 -2.28 17.73 -16.81
C ASN A 285 -1.61 16.78 -17.82
N ASP A 286 -0.32 16.49 -17.65
CA ASP A 286 0.41 15.64 -18.60
C ASP A 286 -0.05 14.17 -18.51
N LEU A 287 -0.42 13.69 -17.31
CA LEU A 287 -1.03 12.36 -17.14
C LEU A 287 -2.41 12.30 -17.83
N GLU A 288 -3.20 13.36 -17.70
CA GLU A 288 -4.53 13.49 -18.32
C GLU A 288 -4.48 13.64 -19.83
N GLU A 289 -3.42 14.22 -20.39
CA GLU A 289 -3.28 14.36 -21.83
C GLU A 289 -2.69 13.08 -22.46
N ALA A 290 -1.67 12.49 -21.83
CA ALA A 290 -0.88 11.42 -22.44
C ALA A 290 -1.44 10.00 -22.25
N LEU A 291 -2.25 9.75 -21.21
CA LEU A 291 -2.64 8.41 -20.78
C LEU A 291 -4.12 7.98 -20.98
N PRO A 292 -5.13 8.83 -21.27
CA PRO A 292 -6.53 8.39 -21.34
C PRO A 292 -6.75 7.21 -22.29
N ASN A 293 -6.09 7.19 -23.44
CA ASN A 293 -6.28 6.11 -24.42
C ASN A 293 -5.52 4.82 -24.07
N LYS A 294 -4.71 4.83 -23.01
CA LYS A 294 -3.84 3.72 -22.60
C LYS A 294 -4.23 3.09 -21.26
N LEU A 295 -5.10 3.73 -20.49
CA LEU A 295 -5.54 3.26 -19.19
C LEU A 295 -7.05 3.11 -19.15
N LYS A 296 -7.52 2.13 -18.37
CA LYS A 296 -8.94 1.95 -18.07
C LYS A 296 -9.41 3.03 -17.10
N GLU A 297 -8.56 3.36 -16.13
CA GLU A 297 -8.90 4.29 -15.06
C GLU A 297 -7.65 5.00 -14.56
N LEU A 298 -7.74 6.33 -14.45
CA LEU A 298 -6.73 7.18 -13.83
C LEU A 298 -7.37 7.86 -12.63
N VAL A 299 -6.89 7.57 -11.43
CA VAL A 299 -7.35 8.18 -10.17
C VAL A 299 -6.26 9.11 -9.64
N ILE A 300 -6.58 10.39 -9.52
CA ILE A 300 -5.69 11.41 -8.98
C ILE A 300 -6.26 11.86 -7.64
N LEU A 301 -5.54 11.57 -6.56
CA LEU A 301 -5.86 12.01 -5.21
C LEU A 301 -5.13 13.32 -4.93
N ARG A 302 -5.87 14.38 -4.63
CA ARG A 302 -5.37 15.71 -4.27
C ARG A 302 -5.54 15.97 -2.77
N PRO A 303 -4.75 15.33 -1.89
CA PRO A 303 -4.87 15.55 -0.46
C PRO A 303 -4.35 16.94 -0.09
N GLY A 304 -5.03 17.56 0.87
CA GLY A 304 -4.60 18.75 1.55
C GLY A 304 -3.37 18.50 2.43
N PRO A 305 -2.99 19.46 3.28
CA PRO A 305 -1.98 19.23 4.30
C PRO A 305 -2.33 17.98 5.11
N MET A 306 -1.43 17.00 5.14
CA MET A 306 -1.73 15.71 5.76
C MET A 306 -1.42 15.70 7.26
N CYS A 307 -2.37 15.30 8.10
CA CYS A 307 -2.16 15.10 9.53
C CYS A 307 -1.60 13.70 9.77
N GLY A 308 -0.36 13.61 10.21
CA GLY A 308 0.28 12.34 10.57
C GLY A 308 1.72 12.58 10.96
N GLN A 309 2.36 11.56 11.52
CA GLN A 309 3.74 11.66 11.98
C GLN A 309 4.66 10.89 11.03
N HIS A 310 5.64 11.56 10.44
CA HIS A 310 6.77 10.86 9.83
C HIS A 310 7.68 10.29 10.93
N GLY A 311 8.22 9.09 10.72
CA GLY A 311 9.08 8.41 11.68
C GLY A 311 8.29 7.63 12.74
N ASP A 312 9.00 7.10 13.73
CA ASP A 312 8.39 6.33 14.79
C ASP A 312 7.78 7.26 15.86
N PRO A 313 6.60 6.92 16.41
CA PRO A 313 6.02 7.69 17.50
C PRO A 313 6.99 7.70 18.69
N VAL A 314 7.16 8.87 19.31
CA VAL A 314 8.00 9.04 20.49
C VAL A 314 7.33 8.38 21.68
N ASN A 315 7.57 7.09 21.86
CA ASN A 315 7.07 6.29 22.97
C ASN A 315 8.13 6.22 24.06
N VAL A 316 8.15 7.24 24.92
CA VAL A 316 8.91 7.17 26.17
C VAL A 316 8.03 6.47 27.20
N LYS A 317 8.47 5.32 27.71
CA LYS A 317 7.86 4.74 28.90
C LYS A 317 8.38 5.49 30.12
N LEU A 318 7.48 5.76 31.07
CA LEU A 318 7.86 6.19 32.40
C LEU A 318 8.53 5.00 33.09
N ASP A 319 9.82 5.11 33.40
CA ASP A 319 10.56 4.11 34.19
C ASP A 319 10.11 4.24 35.65
N VAL A 320 8.92 3.72 35.94
CA VAL A 320 8.34 3.77 37.27
C VAL A 320 7.86 2.37 37.64
N GLN A 321 7.96 2.03 38.93
CA GLN A 321 7.33 0.82 39.48
C GLN A 321 5.83 0.83 39.16
N GLU A 322 5.21 -0.35 39.05
CA GLU A 322 3.75 -0.44 38.88
C GLU A 322 3.04 0.27 40.05
N ASN A 323 2.22 1.27 39.74
CA ASN A 323 1.45 2.12 40.66
C ASN A 323 2.22 3.15 41.50
N PRO A 324 2.86 4.16 40.88
CA PRO A 324 3.49 5.24 41.64
C PRO A 324 2.48 6.17 42.30
N THR A 325 2.85 6.62 43.50
CA THR A 325 2.19 7.71 44.22
C THR A 325 2.25 9.02 43.42
N PHE A 326 1.34 9.95 43.70
CA PHE A 326 1.27 11.24 42.99
C PHE A 326 2.56 12.07 43.11
N SER A 327 3.20 12.05 44.28
CA SER A 327 4.48 12.72 44.55
C SER A 327 5.64 12.13 43.73
N GLU A 328 5.69 10.81 43.62
CA GLU A 328 6.69 10.13 42.77
C GLU A 328 6.52 10.53 41.31
N ARG A 329 5.26 10.58 40.81
CA ARG A 329 4.99 11.03 39.43
C ARG A 329 5.54 12.43 39.17
N ILE A 330 5.42 13.37 40.11
CA ILE A 330 5.97 14.72 39.98
C ILE A 330 7.50 14.69 39.90
N LEU A 331 8.17 13.87 40.72
CA LEU A 331 9.64 13.76 40.71
C LEU A 331 10.17 13.11 39.41
N TYR A 332 9.45 12.15 38.84
CA TYR A 332 9.84 11.49 37.58
C TYR A 332 9.48 12.29 36.33
N TYR A 333 8.53 13.23 36.43
CA TYR A 333 8.05 14.00 35.28
C TYR A 333 9.15 14.80 34.56
N PRO A 334 10.06 15.53 35.25
CA PRO A 334 11.18 16.21 34.58
C PRO A 334 12.09 15.27 33.78
N ARG A 335 12.38 14.07 34.32
CA ARG A 335 13.21 13.05 33.64
C ARG A 335 12.50 12.51 32.41
N TYR A 336 11.20 12.23 32.53
CA TYR A 336 10.36 11.84 31.42
C TYR A 336 10.34 12.90 30.32
N VAL A 337 10.07 14.15 30.66
CA VAL A 337 10.06 15.27 29.71
C VAL A 337 11.41 15.44 29.02
N LEU A 338 12.52 15.25 29.74
CA LEU A 338 13.86 15.34 29.15
C LEU A 338 14.14 14.20 28.17
N LYS A 339 13.77 12.95 28.53
CA LYS A 339 13.86 11.80 27.61
C LYS A 339 12.98 12.01 26.38
N TYR A 340 11.76 12.47 26.58
CA TYR A 340 10.81 12.79 25.51
C TYR A 340 11.37 13.86 24.58
N LYS A 341 11.83 15.00 25.11
CA LYS A 341 12.44 16.07 24.32
C LYS A 341 13.67 15.59 23.55
N LYS A 342 14.54 14.78 24.17
CA LYS A 342 15.73 14.23 23.50
C LYS A 342 15.36 13.32 22.32
N GLN A 343 14.40 12.42 22.51
CA GLN A 343 13.91 11.56 21.43
C GLN A 343 13.20 12.36 20.35
N TYR A 344 12.34 13.31 20.73
CA TYR A 344 11.65 14.20 19.79
C TYR A 344 12.63 15.02 18.94
N ILE A 345 13.69 15.57 19.54
CA ILE A 345 14.74 16.29 18.80
C ILE A 345 15.50 15.35 17.87
N SER A 346 15.80 14.11 18.30
CA SER A 346 16.45 13.11 17.45
C SER A 346 15.58 12.80 16.22
N GLU A 347 14.30 12.53 16.42
CA GLU A 347 13.35 12.28 15.34
C GLU A 347 13.15 13.51 14.45
N ALA A 348 13.05 14.70 15.02
CA ALA A 348 12.95 15.95 14.26
C ALA A 348 14.21 16.23 13.42
N ARG A 349 15.40 15.83 13.89
CA ARG A 349 16.63 15.87 13.07
C ARG A 349 16.60 14.84 11.95
N LYS A 350 16.09 13.62 12.20
CA LYS A 350 15.97 12.57 11.17
C LYS A 350 14.96 12.95 10.09
N VAL A 351 13.76 13.41 10.44
CA VAL A 351 12.69 13.77 9.51
C VAL A 351 12.93 15.14 8.87
N GLY A 352 13.39 16.11 9.67
CA GLY A 352 13.55 17.52 9.31
C GLY A 352 12.56 18.42 10.06
N LEU A 353 13.08 19.51 10.65
CA LEU A 353 12.29 20.43 11.48
C LEU A 353 11.11 21.06 10.74
N ARG A 354 11.30 21.46 9.47
CA ARG A 354 10.22 22.04 8.66
C ARG A 354 9.07 21.05 8.48
N THR A 355 9.39 19.79 8.18
CA THR A 355 8.39 18.73 8.01
C THR A 355 7.63 18.49 9.32
N LYS A 356 8.31 18.44 10.47
CA LYS A 356 7.64 18.33 11.79
C LYS A 356 6.76 19.52 12.13
N LEU A 357 7.18 20.73 11.80
CA LEU A 357 6.35 21.91 11.98
C LEU A 357 5.10 21.86 11.09
N SER A 358 5.25 21.44 9.83
CA SER A 358 4.11 21.23 8.92
C SER A 358 3.14 20.18 9.44
N GLU A 359 3.61 19.07 10.03
CA GLU A 359 2.75 18.07 10.69
C GLU A 359 1.94 18.68 11.83
N LEU A 360 2.58 19.50 12.67
CA LEU A 360 1.94 20.15 13.82
C LEU A 360 0.90 21.18 13.36
N ILE A 361 1.24 22.00 12.37
CA ILE A 361 0.34 22.97 11.75
C ILE A 361 -0.86 22.25 11.11
N ALA A 362 -0.63 21.20 10.32
CA ALA A 362 -1.69 20.40 9.70
C ALA A 362 -2.62 19.80 10.76
N SER A 363 -2.05 19.23 11.84
CA SER A 363 -2.84 18.67 12.94
C SER A 363 -3.64 19.74 13.69
N SER A 364 -3.10 20.96 13.82
CA SER A 364 -3.79 22.08 14.49
C SER A 364 -4.91 22.67 13.65
N ILE A 365 -4.75 22.68 12.32
CA ILE A 365 -5.73 23.23 11.37
C ILE A 365 -6.83 22.20 11.03
N TYR A 366 -6.62 20.92 11.33
CA TYR A 366 -7.62 19.88 11.13
C TYR A 366 -8.94 20.24 11.82
N ARG A 367 -10.04 20.28 11.05
CA ARG A 367 -11.38 20.69 11.50
C ARG A 367 -11.53 22.13 12.00
N MET A 368 -10.54 23.01 11.81
CA MET A 368 -10.74 24.44 12.07
C MET A 368 -11.68 25.05 11.02
N PRO A 369 -12.64 25.91 11.42
CA PRO A 369 -13.47 26.65 10.46
C PRO A 369 -12.59 27.55 9.58
N GLY A 370 -12.84 27.56 8.27
CA GLY A 370 -12.04 28.31 7.28
C GLY A 370 -10.78 27.60 6.75
N SER A 371 -10.44 26.41 7.28
CA SER A 371 -9.30 25.59 6.81
C SER A 371 -9.36 25.17 5.33
N ALA A 372 -10.54 25.25 4.70
CA ALA A 372 -10.71 24.98 3.28
C ALA A 372 -9.86 25.91 2.40
N LEU A 373 -9.67 27.17 2.80
CA LEU A 373 -8.82 28.14 2.09
C LEU A 373 -7.34 27.74 2.08
N LEU A 374 -6.92 26.93 3.05
CA LEU A 374 -5.55 26.42 3.18
C LEU A 374 -5.40 24.97 2.68
N GLY A 375 -6.40 24.44 1.97
CA GLY A 375 -6.35 23.13 1.32
C GLY A 375 -7.08 21.98 2.03
N TYR A 376 -7.81 22.26 3.13
CA TYR A 376 -8.51 21.30 4.00
C TYR A 376 -7.59 20.16 4.47
N SER A 377 -7.16 20.21 5.73
CA SER A 377 -6.23 19.19 6.25
C SER A 377 -6.93 17.84 6.39
N VAL A 378 -6.24 16.73 6.05
CA VAL A 378 -6.80 15.37 6.08
C VAL A 378 -5.85 14.42 6.78
N PRO A 379 -6.33 13.50 7.64
CA PRO A 379 -5.48 12.48 8.23
C PRO A 379 -4.86 11.57 7.17
N VAL A 380 -3.57 11.25 7.33
CA VAL A 380 -2.85 10.34 6.42
C VAL A 380 -3.55 8.99 6.31
N SER A 381 -4.06 8.46 7.43
CA SER A 381 -4.77 7.18 7.46
C SER A 381 -5.97 7.16 6.50
N LYS A 382 -6.69 8.27 6.37
CA LYS A 382 -7.80 8.41 5.43
C LYS A 382 -7.32 8.46 3.98
N VAL A 383 -6.26 9.22 3.70
CA VAL A 383 -5.64 9.25 2.36
C VAL A 383 -5.18 7.85 1.95
N SER A 384 -4.48 7.15 2.85
CA SER A 384 -4.05 5.76 2.64
C SER A 384 -5.22 4.81 2.42
N TYR A 385 -6.31 4.93 3.20
CA TYR A 385 -7.52 4.12 3.03
C TYR A 385 -8.16 4.31 1.65
N VAL A 386 -8.38 5.57 1.25
CA VAL A 386 -8.97 5.86 -0.07
C VAL A 386 -8.04 5.43 -1.20
N THR A 387 -6.73 5.61 -1.04
CA THR A 387 -5.74 5.14 -2.03
C THR A 387 -5.83 3.62 -2.22
N SER A 388 -5.85 2.86 -1.12
CA SER A 388 -6.00 1.40 -1.18
C SER A 388 -7.35 0.98 -1.72
N LEU A 389 -8.42 1.71 -1.41
CA LEU A 389 -9.78 1.42 -1.88
C LEU A 389 -9.83 1.57 -3.39
N LYS A 390 -9.33 2.69 -3.91
CA LYS A 390 -9.26 2.94 -5.35
C LYS A 390 -8.34 1.97 -6.07
N ALA A 391 -7.32 1.45 -5.40
CA ALA A 391 -6.46 0.42 -5.98
C ALA A 391 -7.21 -0.91 -6.22
N ILE A 392 -8.10 -1.31 -5.30
CA ILE A 392 -8.81 -2.61 -5.37
C ILE A 392 -10.22 -2.53 -5.96
N GLU A 393 -10.92 -1.41 -5.81
CA GLU A 393 -12.33 -1.24 -6.18
C GLU A 393 -12.50 -1.37 -7.69
N LYS A 394 -13.36 -2.25 -8.19
CA LYS A 394 -13.72 -2.26 -9.61
C LYS A 394 -14.97 -1.41 -9.81
N ARG A 395 -14.89 -0.39 -10.69
CA ARG A 395 -16.07 0.34 -11.14
C ARG A 395 -16.80 -0.42 -12.23
N SER A 396 -18.13 -0.31 -12.22
CA SER A 396 -19.01 -0.97 -13.19
C SER A 396 -18.67 -0.58 -14.64
N LYS A 397 -19.10 -1.44 -15.57
CA LYS A 397 -18.82 -1.45 -17.01
C LYS A 397 -19.41 -0.26 -17.78
N GLU A 398 -19.15 0.97 -17.35
CA GLU A 398 -19.46 2.16 -18.16
C GLU A 398 -18.26 2.53 -19.04
N ALA A 399 -18.54 2.71 -20.32
CA ALA A 399 -17.56 2.95 -21.37
C ALA A 399 -16.90 4.33 -21.26
N GLY A 400 -15.57 4.33 -21.15
CA GLY A 400 -14.71 5.51 -21.32
C GLY A 400 -13.51 5.47 -20.38
N PRO A 401 -12.35 6.02 -20.79
CA PRO A 401 -11.26 6.26 -19.86
C PRO A 401 -11.69 7.33 -18.85
N LYS A 402 -11.96 6.90 -17.62
CA LYS A 402 -12.43 7.78 -16.54
C LYS A 402 -11.22 8.31 -15.78
N VAL A 403 -10.91 9.59 -16.00
CA VAL A 403 -10.07 10.35 -15.07
C VAL A 403 -10.96 10.71 -13.88
N GLU A 404 -10.60 10.23 -12.69
CA GLU A 404 -11.25 10.57 -11.43
C GLU A 404 -10.31 11.45 -10.60
N MET A 405 -10.70 12.70 -10.36
CA MET A 405 -10.03 13.56 -9.39
C MET A 405 -10.76 13.50 -8.04
N ILE A 406 -10.03 13.22 -6.96
CA ILE A 406 -10.57 13.13 -5.61
C ILE A 406 -9.86 14.15 -4.71
N ASN A 407 -10.61 15.16 -4.26
CA ASN A 407 -10.10 16.23 -3.42
C ASN A 407 -10.10 15.87 -1.93
N SER A 408 -9.38 16.63 -1.12
CA SER A 408 -9.30 16.50 0.36
C SER A 408 -10.64 16.24 1.06
N TYR A 409 -11.69 17.00 0.71
CA TYR A 409 -13.02 16.83 1.32
C TYR A 409 -13.64 15.48 0.96
N GLN A 410 -13.54 15.06 -0.30
CA GLN A 410 -14.05 13.76 -0.74
C GLN A 410 -13.29 12.62 -0.06
N ILE A 411 -11.96 12.75 0.12
CA ILE A 411 -11.16 11.77 0.88
C ILE A 411 -11.70 11.61 2.29
N ASP A 412 -12.00 12.72 2.98
CA ASP A 412 -12.50 12.70 4.36
C ASP A 412 -13.93 12.14 4.48
N MET A 413 -14.73 12.25 3.42
CA MET A 413 -16.09 11.70 3.35
C MET A 413 -16.14 10.21 2.99
N ILE A 414 -15.20 9.72 2.16
CA ILE A 414 -15.13 8.32 1.74
C ILE A 414 -14.59 7.41 2.85
N ALA A 415 -13.67 7.93 3.68
CA ALA A 415 -13.00 7.19 4.76
C ALA A 415 -13.59 7.50 6.13
#